data_AF-M1C1X9-F1
#
_entry.id   AF-M1C1X9-F1
#
_cell.length_a   1.000
_cell.length_b   1.000
_cell.length_c   1.000
_cell.angle_alpha   90.00
_cell.angle_beta   90.00
_cell.angle_gamma   90.00
#
_symmetry.space_group_name_H-M   'P 1'
#
loop_
_entity.id
_entity.type
_entity.pdbx_description
1 polymer ?
#
loop_
_entity_poly.entity_id
_entity_poly.type
_entity_poly.pdbx_seq_one_letter_code
_entity_poly.pdbx_strand_id
1 'polypeptide(L)'
;MAQQSTKRPLKIIAGADSFGCNLKDVLVSQLRALNIQVEDLGTDKYYSVGEEIGRRVSQAADDPAVETRGLVACGTGVGVAIFANKFPGVYAATCLNPDEARNARSINNCNVLAVSGMNTTPEVASDVLKTFLETPFKSPCPASGSNPWPDEIDQFLENSIHEMNKIGTPKPVESSSDCHLCSLVKSREFNAVDIMPGGSISIVRESPTSAFVRFTAGSVEPAHHHTFGHDLVVLKGSKRVWNLSKGEKYDLGIGDYLFTPAGDVHRVKYFEDTEFFIKWEGQWDLFLDEDHAAANAAIDKDKEN
;
A
#
# COMPACT_ATOMS: atom_id res chain seq x y z
N MET A 1 -9.55 29.02 30.96
CA MET A 1 -8.88 30.10 30.19
C MET A 1 -8.99 29.74 28.73
N ALA A 2 -9.76 30.48 27.95
CA ALA A 2 -9.94 30.20 26.52
C ALA A 2 -8.59 30.39 25.81
N GLN A 3 -8.07 29.33 25.20
CA GLN A 3 -6.92 29.44 24.29
C GLN A 3 -7.34 30.35 23.13
N GLN A 4 -6.77 31.55 23.07
CA GLN A 4 -6.88 32.39 21.87
C GLN A 4 -6.20 31.65 20.73
N SER A 5 -7.00 31.08 19.83
CA SER A 5 -6.55 30.54 18.55
C SER A 5 -5.90 31.67 17.76
N THR A 6 -4.56 31.64 17.63
CA THR A 6 -3.84 32.54 16.75
C THR A 6 -4.17 32.14 15.31
N LYS A 7 -5.02 32.93 14.65
CA LYS A 7 -5.44 32.70 13.27
C LYS A 7 -4.20 32.70 12.36
N ARG A 8 -3.91 31.55 11.73
CA ARG A 8 -2.80 31.44 10.76
C ARG A 8 -3.00 32.46 9.62
N PRO A 9 -1.92 33.04 9.06
CA PRO A 9 -2.00 33.77 7.81
C PRO A 9 -2.69 32.94 6.73
N LEU A 10 -3.59 33.57 5.97
CA LEU A 10 -4.36 32.91 4.93
C LEU A 10 -3.69 33.13 3.56
N LYS A 11 -3.52 32.05 2.80
CA LYS A 11 -3.11 32.05 1.40
C LYS A 11 -4.23 31.47 0.54
N ILE A 12 -4.57 32.15 -0.56
CA ILE A 12 -5.53 31.68 -1.55
C ILE A 12 -4.81 31.29 -2.84
N ILE A 13 -5.04 30.07 -3.33
CA ILE A 13 -4.69 29.65 -4.68
C ILE A 13 -5.89 29.92 -5.59
N ALA A 14 -5.73 30.81 -6.57
CA ALA A 14 -6.81 31.24 -7.45
C ALA A 14 -6.59 30.75 -8.89
N GLY A 15 -7.67 30.49 -9.62
CA GLY A 15 -7.59 30.17 -11.05
C GLY A 15 -8.96 30.08 -11.70
N ALA A 16 -9.00 30.06 -13.04
CA ALA A 16 -10.25 29.98 -13.77
C ALA A 16 -10.14 29.26 -15.12
N ASP A 17 -11.29 28.93 -15.71
CA ASP A 17 -11.38 28.78 -17.17
C ASP A 17 -11.77 30.10 -17.86
N SER A 18 -11.85 30.07 -19.19
CA SER A 18 -12.18 31.25 -20.00
C SER A 18 -13.56 31.85 -19.70
N PHE A 19 -14.49 31.08 -19.15
CA PHE A 19 -15.82 31.58 -18.78
C PHE A 19 -15.84 32.17 -17.36
N GLY A 20 -14.90 31.78 -16.49
CA GLY A 20 -14.80 32.27 -15.12
C GLY A 20 -13.74 33.38 -14.89
N CYS A 21 -12.87 33.65 -15.85
CA CYS A 21 -11.67 34.49 -15.64
C CYS A 21 -11.99 35.91 -15.14
N ASN A 22 -12.96 36.60 -15.76
CA ASN A 22 -13.35 37.95 -15.36
C ASN A 22 -13.84 37.98 -13.90
N LEU A 23 -14.63 36.99 -13.49
CA LEU A 23 -15.13 36.91 -12.12
C LEU A 23 -13.99 36.62 -11.13
N LYS A 24 -13.08 35.70 -11.48
CA LYS A 24 -11.88 35.41 -10.69
C LYS A 24 -11.01 36.66 -10.52
N ASP A 25 -10.82 37.49 -11.53
CA ASP A 25 -10.00 38.71 -11.45
C ASP A 25 -10.57 39.74 -10.46
N VAL A 26 -11.90 39.91 -10.43
CA VAL A 26 -12.58 40.76 -9.45
C VAL A 26 -12.31 40.25 -8.02
N LEU A 27 -12.50 38.95 -7.79
CA LEU A 27 -12.32 38.35 -6.46
C LEU A 27 -10.85 38.34 -6.01
N VAL A 28 -9.90 38.10 -6.92
CA VAL A 28 -8.47 38.22 -6.63
C VAL A 28 -8.10 39.65 -6.23
N SER A 29 -8.68 40.65 -6.90
CA SER A 29 -8.48 42.06 -6.54
C SER A 29 -9.03 42.37 -5.15
N GLN A 30 -10.21 41.86 -4.81
CA GLN A 30 -10.80 41.97 -3.47
C GLN A 30 -9.93 41.30 -2.40
N LEU A 31 -9.43 40.08 -2.64
CA LEU A 31 -8.55 39.37 -1.72
C LEU A 31 -7.25 40.15 -1.45
N ARG A 32 -6.64 40.69 -2.50
CA ARG A 32 -5.43 41.52 -2.38
C ARG A 32 -5.71 42.82 -1.60
N ALA A 33 -6.87 43.45 -1.81
CA ALA A 33 -7.28 44.62 -1.03
C ALA A 33 -7.49 44.31 0.46
N LEU A 34 -7.82 43.07 0.81
CA LEU A 34 -7.90 42.55 2.19
C LEU A 34 -6.53 42.13 2.76
N ASN A 35 -5.43 42.37 2.04
CA ASN A 35 -4.08 41.91 2.39
C ASN A 35 -3.94 40.39 2.56
N ILE A 36 -4.77 39.62 1.86
CA ILE A 36 -4.67 38.16 1.81
C ILE A 36 -3.65 37.79 0.71
N GLN A 37 -2.74 36.86 1.02
CA GLN A 37 -1.79 36.38 0.01
C GLN A 37 -2.54 35.60 -1.06
N VAL A 38 -2.38 35.99 -2.33
CA VAL A 38 -3.01 35.29 -3.46
C VAL A 38 -1.95 34.83 -4.45
N GLU A 39 -1.97 33.54 -4.74
CA GLU A 39 -1.26 32.94 -5.86
C GLU A 39 -2.26 32.66 -6.99
N ASP A 40 -2.19 33.45 -8.06
CA ASP A 40 -3.11 33.37 -9.19
C ASP A 40 -2.47 32.56 -10.31
N LEU A 41 -3.03 31.38 -10.58
CA LEU A 41 -2.59 30.45 -11.63
C LEU A 41 -3.04 30.91 -13.03
N GLY A 42 -3.86 31.96 -13.11
CA GLY A 42 -4.39 32.49 -14.35
C GLY A 42 -5.56 31.66 -14.88
N THR A 43 -5.60 31.56 -16.21
CA THR A 43 -6.71 30.94 -16.95
C THR A 43 -6.20 29.74 -17.75
N ASP A 44 -6.83 28.58 -17.55
CA ASP A 44 -6.54 27.35 -18.30
C ASP A 44 -7.82 26.51 -18.45
N LYS A 45 -7.71 25.29 -18.99
CA LYS A 45 -8.82 24.34 -19.08
C LYS A 45 -9.36 24.05 -17.68
N TYR A 46 -10.68 23.97 -17.57
CA TYR A 46 -11.38 23.80 -16.29
C TYR A 46 -10.89 22.59 -15.46
N TYR A 47 -10.49 21.49 -16.11
CA TYR A 47 -9.93 20.33 -15.42
C TYR A 47 -8.48 20.54 -14.96
N SER A 48 -7.63 21.20 -15.75
CA SER A 48 -6.24 21.48 -15.39
C SER A 48 -6.14 22.43 -14.21
N VAL A 49 -6.91 23.52 -14.25
CA VAL A 49 -6.89 24.52 -13.16
C VAL A 49 -7.53 23.99 -11.88
N GLY A 50 -8.62 23.21 -12.00
CA GLY A 50 -9.24 22.53 -10.87
C GLY A 50 -8.28 21.51 -10.23
N GLU A 51 -7.58 20.73 -11.06
CA GLU A 51 -6.57 19.77 -10.62
C GLU A 51 -5.44 20.47 -9.84
N GLU A 52 -4.85 21.52 -10.42
CA GLU A 52 -3.70 22.19 -9.83
C GLU A 52 -4.05 22.89 -8.50
N ILE A 53 -5.25 23.49 -8.40
CA ILE A 53 -5.74 24.07 -7.13
C ILE A 53 -5.94 22.97 -6.09
N GLY A 54 -6.62 21.88 -6.45
CA GLY A 54 -6.84 20.75 -5.55
C GLY A 54 -5.53 20.19 -5.03
N ARG A 55 -4.56 19.96 -5.92
CA ARG A 55 -3.22 19.46 -5.58
C ARG A 55 -2.50 20.35 -4.58
N ARG A 56 -2.50 21.67 -4.79
CA ARG A 56 -1.80 22.62 -3.91
C ARG A 56 -2.47 22.78 -2.55
N VAL A 57 -3.80 22.80 -2.52
CA VAL A 57 -4.55 22.87 -1.26
C VAL A 57 -4.34 21.58 -0.45
N SER A 58 -4.40 20.42 -1.10
CA SER A 58 -4.14 19.11 -0.47
C SER A 58 -2.73 19.03 0.13
N GLN A 59 -1.70 19.42 -0.64
CA GLN A 59 -0.30 19.38 -0.19
C GLN A 59 -0.01 20.33 0.98
N ALA A 60 -0.79 21.39 1.13
CA ALA A 60 -0.61 22.40 2.18
C ALA A 60 -1.51 22.17 3.41
N ALA A 61 -2.30 21.09 3.45
CA ALA A 61 -3.27 20.84 4.51
C ALA A 61 -2.63 20.79 5.92
N ASP A 62 -1.43 20.21 6.01
CA ASP A 62 -0.70 20.00 7.27
C ASP A 62 0.29 21.13 7.60
N ASP A 63 0.33 22.23 6.84
CA ASP A 63 1.25 23.35 7.10
C ASP A 63 0.83 24.12 8.37
N PRO A 64 1.61 24.08 9.48
CA PRO A 64 1.24 24.77 10.70
C PRO A 64 1.41 26.29 10.62
N ALA A 65 2.13 26.82 9.63
CA ALA A 65 2.46 28.22 9.50
C ALA A 65 1.43 29.01 8.65
N VAL A 66 0.84 28.38 7.63
CA VAL A 66 -0.06 29.06 6.69
C VAL A 66 -1.32 28.21 6.46
N GLU A 67 -2.48 28.83 6.52
CA GLU A 67 -3.71 28.21 6.06
C GLU A 67 -3.87 28.43 4.55
N THR A 68 -3.89 27.36 3.76
CA THR A 68 -4.08 27.45 2.31
C THR A 68 -5.50 27.04 1.91
N ARG A 69 -6.20 27.90 1.17
CA ARG A 69 -7.52 27.63 0.59
C ARG A 69 -7.51 27.90 -0.92
N GLY A 70 -8.52 27.42 -1.63
CA GLY A 70 -8.68 27.63 -3.07
C GLY A 70 -9.83 28.56 -3.43
N LEU A 71 -9.68 29.27 -4.55
CA LEU A 71 -10.74 29.98 -5.26
C LEU A 71 -10.68 29.57 -6.73
N VAL A 72 -11.77 29.03 -7.28
CA VAL A 72 -11.80 28.62 -8.68
C VAL A 72 -13.07 29.08 -9.38
N ALA A 73 -12.97 29.51 -10.63
CA ALA A 73 -14.12 29.96 -11.40
C ALA A 73 -14.23 29.23 -12.74
N CYS A 74 -15.43 28.82 -13.11
CA CYS A 74 -15.73 28.46 -14.49
C CYS A 74 -17.14 28.88 -14.88
N GLY A 75 -17.63 28.50 -16.06
CA GLY A 75 -18.97 28.84 -16.52
C GLY A 75 -20.06 28.56 -15.48
N THR A 76 -20.10 27.36 -14.89
CA THR A 76 -21.07 26.97 -13.86
C THR A 76 -20.47 26.82 -12.45
N GLY A 77 -19.15 26.89 -12.31
CA GLY A 77 -18.40 26.52 -11.11
C GLY A 77 -18.31 25.01 -10.83
N VAL A 78 -19.23 24.19 -11.34
CA VAL A 78 -19.32 22.74 -11.04
C VAL A 78 -18.12 21.96 -11.59
N GLY A 79 -17.74 22.22 -12.84
CA GLY A 79 -16.67 21.46 -13.50
C GLY A 79 -15.34 21.56 -12.74
N VAL A 80 -14.92 22.77 -12.40
CA VAL A 80 -13.68 23.01 -11.66
C VAL A 80 -13.72 22.41 -10.24
N ALA A 81 -14.87 22.45 -9.57
CA ALA A 81 -15.05 21.86 -8.25
C ALA A 81 -14.88 20.32 -8.28
N ILE A 82 -15.40 19.65 -9.31
CA ILE A 82 -15.24 18.20 -9.49
C ILE A 82 -13.77 17.80 -9.55
N PHE A 83 -12.94 18.55 -10.29
CA PHE A 83 -11.52 18.23 -10.44
C PHE A 83 -10.70 18.59 -9.20
N ALA A 84 -11.01 19.70 -8.53
CA ALA A 84 -10.38 20.06 -7.25
C ALA A 84 -10.62 18.98 -6.17
N ASN A 85 -11.84 18.44 -6.09
CA ASN A 85 -12.23 17.38 -5.15
C ASN A 85 -11.57 16.01 -5.39
N LYS A 86 -10.76 15.84 -6.45
CA LYS A 86 -10.03 14.58 -6.68
C LYS A 86 -8.83 14.39 -5.75
N PHE A 87 -8.45 15.44 -5.01
CA PHE A 87 -7.28 15.42 -4.14
C PHE A 87 -7.68 15.20 -2.67
N PRO A 88 -6.96 14.34 -1.93
CA PRO A 88 -7.25 14.08 -0.52
C PRO A 88 -7.30 15.36 0.32
N GLY A 89 -8.30 15.48 1.20
CA GLY A 89 -8.47 16.66 2.05
C GLY A 89 -8.96 17.92 1.35
N VAL A 90 -9.32 17.85 0.06
CA VAL A 90 -9.96 18.96 -0.64
C VAL A 90 -11.47 18.82 -0.60
N TYR A 91 -12.12 19.88 -0.15
CA TYR A 91 -13.57 20.01 -0.10
C TYR A 91 -13.96 21.29 -0.85
N ALA A 92 -14.17 21.15 -2.15
CA ALA A 92 -14.58 22.20 -3.05
C ALA A 92 -16.10 22.23 -3.20
N ALA A 93 -16.71 23.41 -3.00
CA ALA A 93 -18.14 23.63 -3.20
C ALA A 93 -18.38 24.79 -4.15
N THR A 94 -19.31 24.60 -5.08
CA THR A 94 -19.85 25.68 -5.90
C THR A 94 -20.89 26.44 -5.10
N CYS A 95 -20.71 27.76 -4.95
CA CYS A 95 -21.66 28.61 -4.24
C CYS A 95 -22.11 29.76 -5.14
N LEU A 96 -23.42 29.89 -5.33
CA LEU A 96 -24.06 30.91 -6.15
C LEU A 96 -24.55 32.11 -5.33
N ASN A 97 -24.65 31.95 -4.01
CA ASN A 97 -25.09 32.99 -3.07
C ASN A 97 -24.43 32.82 -1.69
N PRO A 98 -24.48 33.85 -0.82
CA PRO A 98 -23.85 33.81 0.51
C PRO A 98 -24.35 32.68 1.43
N ASP A 99 -25.62 32.29 1.31
CA ASP A 99 -26.21 31.23 2.13
C ASP A 99 -25.60 29.86 1.84
N GLU A 100 -25.38 29.55 0.56
CA GLU A 100 -24.65 28.36 0.12
C GLU A 100 -23.20 28.37 0.61
N ALA A 101 -22.52 29.51 0.56
CA ALA A 101 -21.15 29.66 1.07
C ALA A 101 -21.08 29.41 2.59
N ARG A 102 -22.06 29.93 3.33
CA ARG A 102 -22.16 29.72 4.78
C ARG A 102 -22.42 28.25 5.12
N ASN A 103 -23.35 27.61 4.41
CA ASN A 103 -23.63 26.18 4.58
C ASN A 103 -22.39 25.33 4.24
N ALA A 104 -21.70 25.61 3.12
CA ALA A 104 -20.50 24.89 2.71
C ALA A 104 -19.39 24.95 3.76
N ARG A 105 -19.15 26.13 4.35
CA ARG A 105 -18.17 26.30 5.42
C ARG A 105 -18.61 25.68 6.74
N SER A 106 -19.86 25.87 7.14
CA SER A 106 -20.36 25.36 8.43
C SER A 106 -20.45 23.83 8.48
N ILE A 107 -20.94 23.21 7.40
CA ILE A 107 -21.27 21.78 7.38
C ILE A 107 -20.08 20.95 6.90
N ASN A 108 -19.40 21.37 5.84
CA ASN A 108 -18.40 20.55 5.18
C ASN A 108 -16.97 21.06 5.41
N ASN A 109 -16.81 22.16 6.15
CA ASN A 109 -15.53 22.85 6.31
C ASN A 109 -14.81 23.09 4.96
N CYS A 110 -15.56 23.40 3.89
CA CYS A 110 -15.02 23.50 2.53
C CYS A 110 -13.80 24.43 2.46
N ASN A 111 -12.69 23.96 1.90
CA ASN A 111 -11.44 24.72 1.78
C ASN A 111 -11.18 25.23 0.36
N VAL A 112 -12.05 24.92 -0.59
CA VAL A 112 -12.04 25.51 -1.94
C VAL A 112 -13.41 26.07 -2.27
N LEU A 113 -13.47 27.34 -2.66
CA LEU A 113 -14.67 27.98 -3.17
C LEU A 113 -14.67 27.92 -4.69
N ALA A 114 -15.73 27.37 -5.28
CA ALA A 114 -16.00 27.48 -6.70
C ALA A 114 -17.13 28.48 -6.99
N VAL A 115 -16.95 29.33 -8.00
CA VAL A 115 -17.95 30.34 -8.41
C VAL A 115 -18.33 30.20 -9.89
N SER A 116 -19.54 30.64 -10.22
CA SER A 116 -20.11 30.54 -11.56
C SER A 116 -20.01 31.87 -12.31
N GLY A 117 -19.20 31.90 -13.37
CA GLY A 117 -19.06 33.07 -14.24
C GLY A 117 -20.32 33.39 -15.06
N MET A 118 -21.23 32.42 -15.28
CA MET A 118 -22.47 32.62 -16.03
C MET A 118 -23.68 32.96 -15.15
N ASN A 119 -23.67 32.52 -13.89
CA ASN A 119 -24.85 32.59 -13.01
C ASN A 119 -24.68 33.51 -11.80
N THR A 120 -23.49 34.06 -11.56
CA THR A 120 -23.21 34.89 -10.39
C THR A 120 -22.60 36.22 -10.82
N THR A 121 -23.20 37.34 -10.39
CA THR A 121 -22.66 38.68 -10.68
C THR A 121 -21.42 38.95 -9.82
N PRO A 122 -20.53 39.88 -10.22
CA PRO A 122 -19.36 40.25 -9.43
C PRO A 122 -19.68 40.68 -7.98
N GLU A 123 -20.78 41.38 -7.77
CA GLU A 123 -21.23 41.85 -6.45
C GLU A 123 -21.60 40.65 -5.58
N VAL A 124 -22.45 39.75 -6.09
CA VAL A 124 -22.86 38.55 -5.36
C VAL A 124 -21.67 37.63 -5.10
N ALA A 125 -20.77 37.47 -6.07
CA ALA A 125 -19.57 36.65 -5.90
C ALA A 125 -18.64 37.22 -4.83
N SER A 126 -18.58 38.56 -4.70
CA SER A 126 -17.80 39.23 -3.65
C SER A 126 -18.37 38.97 -2.26
N ASP A 127 -19.71 38.94 -2.13
CA ASP A 127 -20.40 38.58 -0.89
C ASP A 127 -20.26 37.09 -0.56
N VAL A 128 -20.31 36.22 -1.57
CA VAL A 128 -20.02 34.79 -1.47
C VAL A 128 -18.61 34.56 -0.94
N LEU A 129 -17.61 35.19 -1.56
CA LEU A 129 -16.21 35.08 -1.16
C LEU A 129 -16.03 35.53 0.28
N LYS A 130 -16.53 36.72 0.63
CA LYS A 130 -16.45 37.25 2.00
C LYS A 130 -17.07 36.26 2.99
N THR A 131 -18.27 35.77 2.70
CA THR A 131 -18.99 34.82 3.57
C THR A 131 -18.21 33.52 3.74
N PHE A 132 -17.63 32.99 2.67
CA PHE A 132 -16.80 31.78 2.70
C PHE A 132 -15.53 31.96 3.56
N LEU A 133 -14.90 33.13 3.50
CA LEU A 133 -13.70 33.43 4.29
C LEU A 133 -14.01 33.62 5.78
N GLU A 134 -15.14 34.25 6.09
CA GLU A 134 -15.50 34.64 7.45
C GLU A 134 -16.22 33.53 8.23
N THR A 135 -16.91 32.61 7.56
CA THR A 135 -17.73 31.58 8.22
C THR A 135 -16.87 30.48 8.87
N PRO A 136 -16.93 30.32 10.21
CA PRO A 136 -16.28 29.23 10.91
C PRO A 136 -16.98 27.89 10.68
N PHE A 137 -16.22 26.80 10.81
CA PHE A 137 -16.78 25.45 10.82
C PHE A 137 -17.77 25.28 12.00
N LYS A 138 -18.85 24.52 11.77
CA LYS A 138 -19.94 24.28 12.74
C LYS A 138 -20.64 25.54 13.27
N SER A 139 -20.48 26.68 12.60
CA SER A 139 -21.20 27.90 12.97
C SER A 139 -22.66 27.85 12.54
N PRO A 140 -23.58 28.61 13.18
CA PRO A 140 -24.96 28.72 12.71
C PRO A 140 -25.05 29.11 11.23
N CYS A 141 -25.90 28.42 10.48
CA CYS A 141 -26.08 28.63 9.05
C CYS A 141 -27.55 28.41 8.63
N PRO A 142 -27.96 28.81 7.41
CA PRO A 142 -29.32 28.60 6.92
C PRO A 142 -29.85 27.17 7.12
N ALA A 143 -29.01 26.15 6.91
CA ALA A 143 -29.40 24.75 7.09
C ALA A 143 -29.72 24.38 8.55
N SER A 144 -29.19 25.10 9.54
CA SER A 144 -29.53 24.92 10.97
C SER A 144 -30.67 25.86 11.43
N GLY A 145 -31.34 26.52 10.49
CA GLY A 145 -32.27 27.61 10.80
C GLY A 145 -31.57 28.80 11.46
N SER A 146 -30.27 28.98 11.20
CA SER A 146 -29.39 29.97 11.85
C SER A 146 -29.26 29.82 13.38
N ASN A 147 -29.49 28.61 13.90
CA ASN A 147 -29.24 28.27 15.30
C ASN A 147 -27.92 27.49 15.47
N PRO A 148 -27.34 27.45 16.68
CA PRO A 148 -26.28 26.50 16.99
C PRO A 148 -26.70 25.06 16.67
N TRP A 149 -25.74 24.24 16.24
CA TRP A 149 -26.00 22.82 16.03
C TRP A 149 -26.32 22.14 17.37
N PRO A 150 -27.31 21.23 17.42
CA PRO A 150 -27.47 20.32 18.56
C PRO A 150 -26.18 19.53 18.79
N ASP A 151 -25.87 19.19 20.05
CA ASP A 151 -24.61 18.51 20.42
C ASP A 151 -24.32 17.25 19.59
N GLU A 152 -25.35 16.46 19.28
CA GLU A 152 -25.24 15.26 18.43
C GLU A 152 -24.75 15.60 17.02
N ILE A 153 -25.26 16.68 16.43
CA ILE A 153 -24.86 17.13 15.10
C ILE A 153 -23.49 17.80 15.14
N ASP A 154 -23.19 18.59 16.18
CA ASP A 154 -21.87 19.20 16.34
C ASP A 154 -20.76 18.14 16.43
N GLN A 155 -21.01 17.06 17.17
CA GLN A 155 -20.10 15.92 17.28
C GLN A 155 -20.01 15.12 15.95
N PHE A 156 -21.14 14.94 15.25
CA PHE A 156 -21.14 14.33 13.92
C PHE A 156 -20.28 15.13 12.94
N LEU A 157 -20.44 16.45 12.90
CA LEU A 157 -19.66 17.33 12.03
C LEU A 157 -18.16 17.25 12.38
N GLU A 158 -17.80 17.29 13.66
CA GLU A 158 -16.40 17.13 14.10
C GLU A 158 -15.79 15.81 13.59
N ASN A 159 -16.51 14.69 13.79
CA ASN A 159 -16.05 13.38 13.36
C ASN A 159 -15.98 13.24 11.83
N SER A 160 -16.90 13.89 11.11
CA SER A 160 -17.02 13.80 9.65
C SER A 160 -15.74 14.21 8.93
N ILE A 161 -14.99 15.20 9.44
CA ILE A 161 -13.73 15.63 8.82
C ILE A 161 -12.70 14.50 8.81
N HIS A 162 -12.64 13.72 9.90
CA HIS A 162 -11.73 12.58 9.99
C HIS A 162 -12.19 11.40 9.14
N GLU A 163 -13.50 11.18 9.05
CA GLU A 163 -14.09 10.09 8.26
C GLU A 163 -14.02 10.38 6.76
N MET A 164 -14.40 11.58 6.33
CA MET A 164 -14.36 12.00 4.92
C MET A 164 -12.95 11.92 4.35
N ASN A 165 -11.92 12.27 5.12
CA ASN A 165 -10.52 12.16 4.69
C ASN A 165 -10.06 10.72 4.42
N LYS A 166 -10.75 9.72 4.96
CA LYS A 166 -10.47 8.30 4.70
C LYS A 166 -11.19 7.78 3.46
N ILE A 167 -12.19 8.50 2.94
CA ILE A 167 -12.94 8.10 1.74
C ILE A 167 -11.99 8.11 0.54
N GLY A 168 -12.01 7.04 -0.25
CA GLY A 168 -11.15 6.89 -1.43
C GLY A 168 -9.70 6.51 -1.11
N THR A 169 -9.29 6.52 0.17
CA THR A 169 -8.04 5.84 0.54
C THR A 169 -8.22 4.34 0.32
N PRO A 170 -7.24 3.65 -0.29
CA PRO A 170 -7.27 2.20 -0.32
C PRO A 170 -7.45 1.74 1.12
N LYS A 171 -8.51 0.98 1.40
CA LYS A 171 -8.58 0.27 2.68
C LYS A 171 -7.24 -0.46 2.80
N PRO A 172 -6.57 -0.44 3.97
CA PRO A 172 -5.55 -1.41 4.24
C PRO A 172 -6.16 -2.73 3.82
N VAL A 173 -5.56 -3.38 2.82
CA VAL A 173 -5.97 -4.73 2.48
C VAL A 173 -5.77 -5.46 3.79
N GLU A 174 -6.86 -5.78 4.50
CA GLU A 174 -6.80 -6.83 5.48
C GLU A 174 -6.18 -7.96 4.69
N SER A 175 -4.93 -8.29 5.01
CA SER A 175 -4.28 -9.44 4.45
C SER A 175 -5.07 -10.63 4.98
N SER A 176 -6.20 -10.93 4.37
CA SER A 176 -6.90 -12.20 4.49
C SER A 176 -5.91 -13.18 3.87
N SER A 177 -5.15 -13.74 4.79
CA SER A 177 -3.82 -14.26 4.65
C SER A 177 -3.86 -15.66 4.09
N ASP A 178 -4.25 -15.80 2.83
CA ASP A 178 -3.96 -17.00 2.08
C ASP A 178 -3.57 -16.61 0.66
N CYS A 179 -2.28 -16.33 0.52
CA CYS A 179 -1.62 -16.39 -0.77
C CYS A 179 -2.02 -17.72 -1.41
N HIS A 180 -2.76 -17.70 -2.52
CA HIS A 180 -3.31 -18.93 -3.12
C HIS A 180 -2.22 -19.95 -3.46
N LEU A 181 -1.03 -19.47 -3.86
CA LEU A 181 0.17 -20.31 -4.00
C LEU A 181 0.58 -20.95 -2.67
N CYS A 182 0.50 -20.19 -1.58
CA CYS A 182 0.80 -20.65 -0.23
C CYS A 182 -0.27 -21.64 0.27
N SER A 183 -1.54 -21.49 -0.10
CA SER A 183 -2.58 -22.49 0.16
C SER A 183 -2.30 -23.79 -0.57
N LEU A 184 -1.90 -23.73 -1.85
CA LEU A 184 -1.46 -24.90 -2.61
C LEU A 184 -0.22 -25.56 -1.99
N VAL A 185 0.72 -24.77 -1.47
CA VAL A 185 1.90 -25.28 -0.75
C VAL A 185 1.51 -25.91 0.60
N LYS A 186 0.60 -25.29 1.36
CA LYS A 186 0.13 -25.78 2.67
C LYS A 186 -0.64 -27.10 2.56
N SER A 187 -1.41 -27.29 1.48
CA SER A 187 -2.18 -28.52 1.24
C SER A 187 -1.35 -29.68 0.68
N ARG A 188 -0.01 -29.55 0.59
CA ARG A 188 0.85 -30.61 0.10
C ARG A 188 1.03 -31.71 1.16
N GLU A 189 0.64 -32.93 0.81
CA GLU A 189 0.85 -34.10 1.64
C GLU A 189 2.26 -34.66 1.46
N PHE A 190 2.92 -34.98 2.57
CA PHE A 190 4.24 -35.61 2.61
C PHE A 190 4.10 -37.03 3.13
N ASN A 191 4.65 -37.98 2.38
CA ASN A 191 4.68 -39.39 2.76
C ASN A 191 6.05 -39.72 3.36
N ALA A 192 6.08 -40.52 4.42
CA ALA A 192 7.34 -40.98 4.99
C ALA A 192 8.13 -41.82 3.97
N VAL A 193 9.45 -41.69 3.98
CA VAL A 193 10.34 -42.54 3.18
C VAL A 193 10.78 -43.70 4.09
N ASP A 194 10.19 -44.88 3.92
CA ASP A 194 10.35 -46.01 4.85
C ASP A 194 11.81 -46.40 5.13
N ILE A 195 12.69 -46.25 4.13
CA ILE A 195 14.11 -46.61 4.22
C ILE A 195 15.01 -45.50 4.80
N MET A 196 14.47 -44.29 4.97
CA MET A 196 15.19 -43.10 5.46
C MET A 196 14.48 -42.48 6.67
N PRO A 197 14.84 -42.89 7.90
CA PRO A 197 14.25 -42.34 9.12
C PRO A 197 14.35 -40.81 9.21
N GLY A 198 13.20 -40.19 9.47
CA GLY A 198 13.06 -38.73 9.52
C GLY A 198 12.93 -38.05 8.16
N GLY A 199 12.99 -38.82 7.07
CA GLY A 199 12.74 -38.37 5.70
C GLY A 199 11.26 -38.47 5.30
N SER A 200 10.77 -37.46 4.60
CA SER A 200 9.46 -37.49 3.94
C SER A 200 9.50 -36.81 2.58
N ILE A 201 8.70 -37.28 1.64
CA ILE A 201 8.70 -36.85 0.25
C ILE A 201 7.28 -36.53 -0.22
N SER A 202 7.17 -35.51 -1.06
CA SER A 202 5.96 -35.18 -1.79
C SER A 202 6.26 -34.98 -3.26
N ILE A 203 5.82 -35.91 -4.09
CA ILE A 203 5.99 -35.86 -5.54
C ILE A 203 5.01 -34.83 -6.11
N VAL A 204 5.54 -33.84 -6.84
CA VAL A 204 4.73 -32.79 -7.47
C VAL A 204 4.59 -32.97 -8.99
N ARG A 205 5.42 -33.84 -9.59
CA ARG A 205 5.34 -34.24 -11.00
C ARG A 205 6.06 -35.56 -11.20
N GLU A 206 5.54 -36.41 -12.08
CA GLU A 206 6.05 -37.77 -12.36
C GLU A 206 7.01 -37.87 -13.57
N SER A 207 7.11 -36.86 -14.44
CA SER A 207 8.01 -36.92 -15.60
C SER A 207 8.32 -35.54 -16.22
N PRO A 208 9.59 -35.07 -16.19
CA PRO A 208 10.64 -35.57 -15.29
C PRO A 208 10.16 -35.48 -13.84
N THR A 209 10.59 -36.43 -13.02
CA THR A 209 10.08 -36.54 -11.66
C THR A 209 10.65 -35.41 -10.82
N SER A 210 9.79 -34.79 -10.03
CA SER A 210 10.21 -33.74 -9.12
C SER A 210 9.42 -33.80 -7.82
N ALA A 211 10.11 -33.52 -6.73
CA ALA A 211 9.57 -33.66 -5.40
C ALA A 211 10.12 -32.61 -4.45
N PHE A 212 9.34 -32.35 -3.40
CA PHE A 212 9.83 -31.70 -2.20
C PHE A 212 10.17 -32.78 -1.19
N VAL A 213 11.38 -32.72 -0.63
CA VAL A 213 11.86 -33.66 0.36
C VAL A 213 12.18 -32.91 1.65
N ARG A 214 11.78 -33.49 2.78
CA ARG A 214 12.03 -32.98 4.11
C ARG A 214 12.76 -34.01 4.94
N PHE A 215 13.75 -33.54 5.70
CA PHE A 215 14.42 -34.33 6.73
C PHE A 215 14.43 -33.57 8.04
N THR A 216 14.17 -34.28 9.13
CA THR A 216 14.31 -33.73 10.49
C THR A 216 15.78 -33.49 10.84
N ALA A 217 16.05 -32.48 11.65
CA ALA A 217 17.38 -32.21 12.16
C ALA A 217 18.01 -33.46 12.79
N GLY A 218 19.26 -33.75 12.46
CA GLY A 218 19.98 -34.92 12.95
C GLY A 218 19.78 -36.19 12.14
N SER A 219 18.88 -36.23 11.16
CA SER A 219 18.76 -37.38 10.26
C SER A 219 20.03 -37.62 9.43
N VAL A 220 20.24 -38.86 9.04
CA VAL A 220 21.35 -39.32 8.18
C VAL A 220 20.76 -40.11 7.03
N GLU A 221 21.21 -39.81 5.82
CA GLU A 221 21.08 -40.72 4.69
C GLU A 221 22.38 -41.54 4.62
N PRO A 222 22.32 -42.87 4.79
CA PRO A 222 23.45 -43.75 4.55
C PRO A 222 23.96 -43.58 3.12
N ALA A 223 25.20 -43.98 2.88
CA ALA A 223 25.78 -44.12 1.54
C ALA A 223 24.79 -44.84 0.62
N HIS A 224 24.42 -44.17 -0.46
CA HIS A 224 23.50 -44.68 -1.45
C HIS A 224 23.79 -44.08 -2.82
N HIS A 225 23.23 -44.69 -3.84
CA HIS A 225 23.24 -44.16 -5.20
C HIS A 225 21.85 -44.29 -5.86
N HIS A 226 21.71 -43.59 -6.99
CA HIS A 226 20.52 -43.56 -7.82
C HIS A 226 20.87 -43.96 -9.26
N THR A 227 19.92 -44.55 -10.00
CA THR A 227 20.14 -44.86 -11.42
C THR A 227 20.23 -43.59 -12.26
N PHE A 228 19.47 -42.56 -11.89
CA PHE A 228 19.44 -41.28 -12.60
C PHE A 228 20.15 -40.20 -11.79
N GLY A 229 20.81 -39.29 -12.51
CA GLY A 229 21.35 -38.08 -11.89
C GLY A 229 20.22 -37.18 -11.43
N HIS A 230 20.47 -36.41 -10.38
CA HIS A 230 19.46 -35.54 -9.80
C HIS A 230 20.00 -34.15 -9.47
N ASP A 231 19.13 -33.18 -9.67
CA ASP A 231 19.32 -31.78 -9.32
C ASP A 231 18.62 -31.50 -7.99
N LEU A 232 19.27 -30.79 -7.06
CA LEU A 232 18.59 -30.31 -5.87
C LEU A 232 18.90 -28.85 -5.56
N VAL A 233 17.93 -28.16 -4.95
CA VAL A 233 18.11 -26.85 -4.33
C VAL A 233 17.55 -26.84 -2.91
N VAL A 234 18.32 -26.35 -1.95
CA VAL A 234 17.90 -26.25 -0.55
C VAL A 234 16.98 -25.04 -0.37
N LEU A 235 15.80 -25.26 0.21
CA LEU A 235 14.78 -24.23 0.42
C LEU A 235 14.72 -23.79 1.89
N LYS A 236 15.08 -24.68 2.81
CA LYS A 236 15.13 -24.43 4.25
C LYS A 236 16.21 -25.31 4.87
N GLY A 237 16.85 -24.82 5.93
CA GLY A 237 17.77 -25.61 6.74
C GLY A 237 19.15 -25.73 6.11
N SER A 238 19.92 -26.71 6.61
CA SER A 238 21.26 -27.00 6.13
C SER A 238 21.59 -28.48 6.20
N LYS A 239 22.35 -28.93 5.20
CA LYS A 239 22.81 -30.31 5.09
C LYS A 239 24.23 -30.39 4.55
N ARG A 240 24.89 -31.50 4.81
CA ARG A 240 26.19 -31.85 4.24
C ARG A 240 26.09 -33.10 3.42
N VAL A 241 26.62 -33.05 2.20
CA VAL A 241 26.71 -34.19 1.29
C VAL A 241 28.17 -34.57 1.13
N TRP A 242 28.49 -35.83 1.40
CA TRP A 242 29.78 -36.42 1.05
C TRP A 242 29.58 -37.24 -0.22
N ASN A 243 30.19 -36.80 -1.33
CA ASN A 243 30.26 -37.62 -2.55
C ASN A 243 31.43 -38.59 -2.39
N LEU A 244 31.12 -39.82 -2.04
CA LEU A 244 32.11 -40.86 -1.74
C LEU A 244 32.81 -41.36 -3.01
N SER A 245 32.12 -41.32 -4.17
CA SER A 245 32.73 -41.64 -5.46
C SER A 245 33.85 -40.69 -5.84
N LYS A 246 33.75 -39.41 -5.46
CA LYS A 246 34.73 -38.36 -5.82
C LYS A 246 35.65 -37.94 -4.67
N GLY A 247 35.35 -38.35 -3.43
CA GLY A 247 36.06 -37.87 -2.25
C GLY A 247 35.81 -36.39 -1.97
N GLU A 248 34.65 -35.86 -2.38
CA GLU A 248 34.28 -34.45 -2.26
C GLU A 248 33.21 -34.25 -1.18
N LYS A 249 33.15 -33.02 -0.65
CA LYS A 249 32.25 -32.65 0.44
C LYS A 249 31.61 -31.31 0.15
N TYR A 250 30.29 -31.25 0.32
CA TYR A 250 29.47 -30.09 0.01
C TYR A 250 28.64 -29.71 1.22
N ASP A 251 28.88 -28.53 1.77
CA ASP A 251 28.03 -27.92 2.80
C ASP A 251 26.98 -27.04 2.10
N LEU A 252 25.71 -27.38 2.25
CA LEU A 252 24.59 -26.75 1.54
C LEU A 252 23.64 -26.08 2.52
N GLY A 253 23.38 -24.79 2.32
CA GLY A 253 22.37 -23.99 3.00
C GLY A 253 21.32 -23.43 2.03
N ILE A 254 20.46 -22.55 2.53
CA ILE A 254 19.33 -22.01 1.75
C ILE A 254 19.80 -21.35 0.44
N GLY A 255 19.25 -21.81 -0.68
CA GLY A 255 19.56 -21.33 -2.03
C GLY A 255 20.69 -22.09 -2.72
N ASP A 256 21.44 -22.94 -2.02
CA ASP A 256 22.51 -23.73 -2.63
C ASP A 256 21.95 -24.85 -3.50
N TYR A 257 22.64 -25.08 -4.61
CA TYR A 257 22.31 -26.08 -5.62
C TYR A 257 23.41 -27.15 -5.71
N LEU A 258 23.01 -28.41 -5.87
CA LEU A 258 23.92 -29.52 -6.12
C LEU A 258 23.35 -30.46 -7.18
N PHE A 259 24.16 -30.78 -8.18
CA PHE A 259 23.90 -31.88 -9.11
C PHE A 259 24.71 -33.11 -8.69
N THR A 260 24.03 -34.24 -8.50
CA THR A 260 24.66 -35.54 -8.28
C THR A 260 24.50 -36.38 -9.55
N PRO A 261 25.60 -36.77 -10.23
CA PRO A 261 25.54 -37.66 -11.38
C PRO A 261 24.94 -39.04 -11.05
N ALA A 262 24.39 -39.69 -12.07
CA ALA A 262 23.93 -41.07 -11.99
C ALA A 262 25.04 -42.01 -11.49
N GLY A 263 24.72 -42.87 -10.53
CA GLY A 263 25.65 -43.86 -9.96
C GLY A 263 26.72 -43.30 -9.00
N ASP A 264 26.78 -41.98 -8.77
CA ASP A 264 27.65 -41.44 -7.72
C ASP A 264 27.11 -41.85 -6.34
N VAL A 265 27.96 -42.50 -5.54
CA VAL A 265 27.63 -42.90 -4.17
C VAL A 265 27.83 -41.70 -3.25
N HIS A 266 26.81 -41.38 -2.47
CA HIS A 266 26.87 -40.25 -1.55
C HIS A 266 26.17 -40.52 -0.22
N ARG A 267 26.63 -39.82 0.81
CA ARG A 267 26.08 -39.85 2.18
C ARG A 267 25.63 -38.44 2.55
N VAL A 268 24.60 -38.30 3.36
CA VAL A 268 24.08 -36.98 3.76
C VAL A 268 23.84 -36.90 5.26
N LYS A 269 24.16 -35.75 5.86
CA LYS A 269 23.79 -35.39 7.23
C LYS A 269 22.97 -34.10 7.21
N TYR A 270 21.86 -34.11 7.95
CA TYR A 270 21.01 -32.95 8.15
C TYR A 270 21.32 -32.31 9.50
N PHE A 271 21.72 -31.04 9.53
CA PHE A 271 22.04 -30.33 10.77
C PHE A 271 20.84 -29.57 11.34
N GLU A 272 19.91 -29.18 10.46
CA GLU A 272 18.66 -28.52 10.79
C GLU A 272 17.50 -29.23 10.10
N ASP A 273 16.26 -28.88 10.47
CA ASP A 273 15.08 -29.28 9.70
C ASP A 273 15.20 -28.74 8.29
N THR A 274 15.44 -29.63 7.34
CA THR A 274 15.85 -29.26 5.99
C THR A 274 14.74 -29.61 5.01
N GLU A 275 14.39 -28.66 4.15
CA GLU A 275 13.50 -28.87 3.01
C GLU A 275 14.28 -28.53 1.73
N PHE A 276 14.21 -29.40 0.74
CA PHE A 276 14.81 -29.16 -0.57
C PHE A 276 13.88 -29.62 -1.69
N PHE A 277 14.00 -28.96 -2.84
CA PHE A 277 13.38 -29.41 -4.07
C PHE A 277 14.40 -30.26 -4.84
N ILE A 278 13.97 -31.42 -5.33
CA ILE A 278 14.81 -32.35 -6.08
C ILE A 278 14.09 -32.76 -7.37
N LYS A 279 14.87 -32.92 -8.45
CA LYS A 279 14.38 -33.33 -9.77
C LYS A 279 15.32 -34.38 -10.38
N TRP A 280 14.75 -35.41 -10.99
CA TRP A 280 15.47 -36.47 -11.69
C TRP A 280 14.63 -37.04 -12.84
N GLU A 281 15.22 -37.91 -13.65
CA GLU A 281 14.51 -38.63 -14.72
C GLU A 281 14.01 -40.00 -14.24
N GLY A 282 12.88 -40.48 -14.76
CA GLY A 282 12.37 -41.82 -14.44
C GLY A 282 11.72 -41.97 -13.06
N GLN A 283 11.43 -43.22 -12.66
CA GLN A 283 10.81 -43.51 -11.36
C GLN A 283 11.80 -43.30 -10.21
N TRP A 284 11.30 -43.04 -9.01
CA TRP A 284 12.13 -42.94 -7.80
C TRP A 284 12.80 -44.29 -7.52
N ASP A 285 14.12 -44.30 -7.50
CA ASP A 285 14.93 -45.42 -7.07
C ASP A 285 16.04 -44.97 -6.12
N LEU A 286 16.34 -45.80 -5.12
CA LEU A 286 17.38 -45.53 -4.13
C LEU A 286 17.99 -46.87 -3.72
N PHE A 287 19.30 -47.00 -3.86
CA PHE A 287 20.03 -48.21 -3.51
C PHE A 287 20.97 -47.93 -2.35
N LEU A 288 20.70 -48.50 -1.19
CA LEU A 288 21.56 -48.37 -0.01
C LEU A 288 22.84 -49.20 -0.20
N ASP A 289 24.00 -48.54 -0.10
CA ASP A 289 25.34 -49.13 -0.14
C ASP A 289 25.92 -49.37 1.26
N GLU A 290 25.26 -48.84 2.30
CA GLU A 290 25.60 -49.07 3.70
C GLU A 290 24.36 -49.04 4.62
N ASP A 291 24.50 -49.55 5.84
CA ASP A 291 23.47 -49.45 6.87
C ASP A 291 23.58 -48.16 7.71
N HIS A 292 22.51 -47.84 8.44
CA HIS A 292 22.43 -46.64 9.28
C HIS A 292 23.46 -46.59 10.42
N ALA A 293 23.87 -47.74 10.97
CA ALA A 293 24.85 -47.77 12.06
C ALA A 293 26.25 -47.43 11.54
N ALA A 294 26.62 -47.98 10.39
CA ALA A 294 27.85 -47.67 9.67
C ALA A 294 27.90 -46.20 9.26
N ALA A 295 26.80 -45.66 8.75
CA ALA A 295 26.69 -44.26 8.35
C ALA A 295 26.95 -43.31 9.53
N ASN A 296 26.31 -43.55 10.69
CA ASN A 296 26.50 -42.74 11.88
C ASN A 296 27.95 -42.81 12.40
N ALA A 297 28.53 -44.00 12.46
CA ALA A 297 29.93 -44.17 12.89
C ALA A 297 30.93 -43.47 11.96
N ALA A 298 30.67 -43.45 10.65
CA ALA A 298 31.51 -42.74 9.69
C ALA A 298 31.41 -41.22 9.86
N ILE A 299 30.23 -40.69 10.14
CA ILE A 299 30.01 -39.25 10.38
C ILE A 299 30.66 -38.79 11.68
N ASP A 300 30.61 -39.61 12.74
CA ASP A 300 31.22 -39.24 14.02
C ASP A 300 32.76 -39.20 13.92
N LYS A 301 33.37 -40.11 13.14
CA LYS A 301 34.81 -40.06 12.84
C LYS A 301 35.23 -38.82 12.03
N ASP A 302 34.35 -38.27 11.19
CA ASP A 302 34.59 -37.01 10.44
C ASP A 302 34.50 -35.77 11.33
N LYS A 303 33.86 -35.84 12.52
CA LYS A 303 33.83 -34.72 13.49
C LYS A 303 35.11 -34.63 14.33
N GLU A 304 35.88 -35.71 14.41
CA GLU A 304 37.11 -35.80 15.20
C GLU A 304 38.36 -35.35 14.41
N ASN A 305 38.22 -35.13 13.09
CA ASN A 305 39.27 -34.66 12.18
C ASN A 305 38.95 -33.27 11.62
#